data_AF-A0A4S0S7T6-F1
#
_entry.id   AF-A0A4S0S7T6-F1
#
_cell.length_a   1.000
_cell.length_b   1.000
_cell.length_c   1.000
_cell.angle_alpha   90.00
_cell.angle_beta   90.00
_cell.angle_gamma   90.00
#
_symmetry.space_group_name_H-M   'P 1'
#
loop_
_entity.id
_entity.type
_entity.pdbx_description
1 polymer ?
#
loop_
_entity_poly.entity_id
_entity_poly.type
_entity_poly.pdbx_seq_one_letter_code
_entity_poly.pdbx_strand_id
1 'polypeptide(L)'
;MTTPVLPDRNLRIPERDTRIDVLRALALLTIFIDHVPGTAFEALTYKNFGFSDAAEAFVLISGISVALAYGTKFRPGGRLLATLKMWRRAGVLYVAHIVTTMVVMALFCAVAVFAKRPELVKLINIEPLMKNPPQVLVGIVTLGHQLGYNNILPVYAALLLMAPAFVLFVSYRPVAALVASGTLWLVAGIWQIAPPNYPEPGFWFLNPLSWQFLFNIGLVAMLHVRRGGVIPVNRWLVGAAAAYVLAALVWVHSPLWGQITWFNLPVVIGGFDKTFLSLPRLLHILAVSYLVVALPALSSLFRTSPDHPLAILGKRSLPVFIAGTVIAMVAQVMKLINPGGFVYDSLLISAGIAMQFALAFYLEWLSTIGGSAKARTAQKDPAPVRAPLGLSAMARANR
;
A
#
# COMPACT_ATOMS: atom_id res chain seq x y z
N MET A 1 -53.03 17.21 21.29
CA MET A 1 -51.65 16.93 21.75
C MET A 1 -50.93 16.16 20.66
N THR A 2 -50.17 16.86 19.81
CA THR A 2 -49.34 16.26 18.77
C THR A 2 -47.94 16.09 19.34
N THR A 3 -47.50 14.85 19.53
CA THR A 3 -46.14 14.51 19.95
C THR A 3 -45.16 14.89 18.83
N PRO A 4 -44.07 15.63 19.12
CA PRO A 4 -43.03 15.87 18.13
C PRO A 4 -42.17 14.62 17.98
N VAL A 5 -42.15 14.05 16.78
CA VAL A 5 -41.20 12.99 16.39
C VAL A 5 -39.82 13.64 16.26
N LEU A 6 -38.91 13.33 17.18
CA LEU A 6 -37.50 13.70 17.07
C LEU A 6 -36.89 13.02 15.83
N PRO A 7 -36.13 13.74 14.99
CA PRO A 7 -35.42 13.12 13.88
C PRO A 7 -34.31 12.25 14.45
N ASP A 8 -34.43 10.96 14.21
CA ASP A 8 -33.47 9.92 14.55
C ASP A 8 -32.16 10.18 13.78
N ARG A 9 -31.29 11.05 14.32
CA ARG A 9 -29.91 11.20 13.87
C ARG A 9 -29.13 9.97 14.33
N ASN A 10 -29.44 8.84 13.71
CA ASN A 10 -28.49 7.77 13.55
C ASN A 10 -27.30 8.36 12.78
N LEU A 11 -26.31 8.85 13.53
CA LEU A 11 -24.94 9.05 13.07
C LEU A 11 -24.44 7.67 12.65
N ARG A 12 -24.84 7.20 11.46
CA ARG A 12 -24.22 6.06 10.81
C ARG A 12 -22.76 6.43 10.69
N ILE A 13 -21.94 5.89 11.59
CA ILE A 13 -20.49 5.89 11.45
C ILE A 13 -20.26 5.38 10.04
N PRO A 14 -19.62 6.16 9.14
CA PRO A 14 -19.46 5.74 7.76
C PRO A 14 -18.85 4.34 7.75
N GLU A 15 -19.62 3.37 7.27
CA GLU A 15 -19.24 1.96 7.32
C GLU A 15 -17.96 1.80 6.50
N ARG A 16 -16.97 1.12 7.09
CA ARG A 16 -15.66 0.95 6.46
C ARG A 16 -15.82 0.12 5.19
N ASP A 17 -15.31 0.64 4.07
CA ASP A 17 -15.37 -0.09 2.79
C ASP A 17 -14.38 -1.27 2.80
N THR A 18 -14.92 -2.47 3.04
CA THR A 18 -14.14 -3.71 3.16
C THR A 18 -13.46 -4.11 1.85
N ARG A 19 -13.94 -3.62 0.69
CA ARG A 19 -13.33 -3.90 -0.62
C ARG A 19 -11.87 -3.47 -0.66
N ILE A 20 -11.58 -2.31 -0.07
CA ILE A 20 -10.22 -1.76 -0.04
C ILE A 20 -9.30 -2.62 0.83
N ASP A 21 -9.82 -3.16 1.93
CA ASP A 21 -9.05 -4.06 2.78
C ASP A 21 -8.81 -5.40 2.09
N VAL A 22 -9.83 -6.00 1.47
CA VAL A 22 -9.69 -7.25 0.71
C VAL A 22 -8.69 -7.10 -0.43
N LEU A 23 -8.79 -6.03 -1.24
CA LEU A 23 -7.82 -5.78 -2.32
C LEU A 23 -6.40 -5.58 -1.77
N ARG A 24 -6.25 -4.91 -0.62
CA ARG A 24 -4.95 -4.78 0.04
C ARG A 24 -4.42 -6.13 0.50
N ALA A 25 -5.26 -6.99 1.07
CA ALA A 25 -4.89 -8.33 1.48
C ALA A 25 -4.41 -9.17 0.29
N LEU A 26 -5.14 -9.15 -0.82
CA LEU A 26 -4.75 -9.86 -2.04
C LEU A 26 -3.41 -9.35 -2.59
N ALA A 27 -3.17 -8.03 -2.59
CA ALA A 27 -1.88 -7.48 -2.97
C ALA A 27 -0.74 -7.98 -2.07
N LEU A 28 -0.95 -8.02 -0.75
CA LEU A 28 0.07 -8.52 0.20
C LEU A 28 0.38 -10.01 0.01
N LEU A 29 -0.65 -10.84 -0.17
CA LEU A 29 -0.47 -12.27 -0.40
C LEU A 29 0.23 -12.53 -1.75
N THR A 30 -0.14 -11.77 -2.79
CA THR A 30 0.53 -11.84 -4.10
C THR A 30 2.00 -11.46 -3.99
N ILE A 31 2.31 -10.36 -3.29
CA ILE A 31 3.69 -9.94 -3.02
C ILE A 31 4.46 -11.04 -2.27
N PHE A 32 3.86 -11.65 -1.26
CA PHE A 32 4.50 -12.74 -0.53
C PHE A 32 4.89 -13.91 -1.46
N ILE A 33 3.97 -14.35 -2.32
CA ILE A 33 4.22 -15.46 -3.26
C ILE A 33 5.30 -15.07 -4.29
N ASP A 34 5.22 -13.85 -4.84
CA ASP A 34 6.19 -13.31 -5.79
C ASP A 34 7.60 -13.15 -5.21
N HIS A 35 7.69 -13.04 -3.89
CA HIS A 35 8.93 -12.97 -3.14
C HIS A 35 9.51 -14.35 -2.81
N VAL A 36 8.97 -15.45 -3.34
CA VAL A 36 9.55 -16.80 -3.27
C VAL A 36 9.68 -17.34 -4.70
N PRO A 37 10.68 -16.89 -5.47
CA PRO A 37 10.79 -17.18 -6.88
C PRO A 37 11.07 -18.67 -7.16
N GLY A 38 10.69 -19.11 -8.36
CA GLY A 38 10.92 -20.47 -8.82
C GLY A 38 9.93 -21.49 -8.24
N THR A 39 8.77 -21.04 -7.77
CA THR A 39 7.65 -21.90 -7.36
C THR A 39 6.57 -21.91 -8.43
N ALA A 40 5.79 -23.00 -8.52
CA ALA A 40 4.65 -23.06 -9.45
C ALA A 40 3.57 -22.01 -9.12
N PHE A 41 3.50 -21.56 -7.87
CA PHE A 41 2.55 -20.55 -7.40
C PHE A 41 2.85 -19.16 -7.93
N GLU A 42 4.13 -18.86 -8.19
CA GLU A 42 4.55 -17.60 -8.81
C GLU A 42 3.86 -17.41 -10.17
N ALA A 43 3.67 -18.47 -10.96
CA ALA A 43 2.98 -18.37 -12.26
C ALA A 43 1.49 -17.99 -12.15
N LEU A 44 0.89 -18.19 -10.97
CA LEU A 44 -0.52 -17.88 -10.68
C LEU A 44 -0.71 -16.48 -10.06
N THR A 45 0.35 -15.71 -9.90
CA THR A 45 0.26 -14.35 -9.34
C THR A 45 -0.05 -13.31 -10.40
N TYR A 46 -0.55 -12.16 -9.93
CA TYR A 46 -1.04 -11.06 -10.77
C TYR A 46 -0.04 -10.60 -11.84
N LYS A 47 1.27 -10.66 -11.57
CA LYS A 47 2.31 -10.22 -12.52
C LYS A 47 2.35 -11.03 -13.82
N ASN A 48 1.79 -12.24 -13.84
CA ASN A 48 1.74 -13.08 -15.04
C ASN A 48 0.49 -12.82 -15.90
N PHE A 49 -0.47 -12.05 -15.40
CA PHE A 49 -1.74 -11.79 -16.12
C PHE A 49 -1.77 -10.45 -16.84
N GLY A 50 -0.68 -9.68 -16.84
CA GLY A 50 -0.59 -8.42 -17.56
C GLY A 50 0.64 -7.60 -17.20
N PHE A 51 0.67 -6.34 -17.62
CA PHE A 51 1.89 -5.52 -17.54
C PHE A 51 2.21 -4.98 -16.14
N SER A 52 1.23 -4.91 -15.24
CA SER A 52 1.42 -4.45 -13.86
C SER A 52 1.35 -5.62 -12.87
N ASP A 53 1.89 -5.40 -11.68
CA ASP A 53 1.92 -6.36 -10.58
C ASP A 53 1.32 -5.75 -9.30
N ALA A 54 1.46 -6.48 -8.19
CA ALA A 54 0.85 -6.09 -6.93
C ALA A 54 1.39 -4.76 -6.36
N ALA A 55 2.57 -4.30 -6.80
CA ALA A 55 3.11 -3.01 -6.38
C ALA A 55 2.25 -1.84 -6.88
N GLU A 56 1.78 -1.85 -8.14
CA GLU A 56 0.93 -0.79 -8.66
C GLU A 56 -0.41 -0.75 -7.92
N ALA A 57 -1.02 -1.91 -7.70
CA ALA A 57 -2.25 -2.03 -6.92
C ALA A 57 -2.05 -1.47 -5.50
N PHE A 58 -0.95 -1.82 -4.84
CA PHE A 58 -0.61 -1.36 -3.49
C PHE A 58 -0.45 0.17 -3.43
N VAL A 59 0.23 0.78 -4.39
CA VAL A 59 0.45 2.25 -4.44
C VAL A 59 -0.85 3.01 -4.75
N LEU A 60 -1.66 2.51 -5.70
CA LEU A 60 -2.97 3.09 -6.00
C LEU A 60 -3.90 3.04 -4.77
N ILE A 61 -4.00 1.88 -4.13
CA ILE A 61 -4.79 1.68 -2.89
C ILE A 61 -4.24 2.53 -1.74
N SER A 62 -2.93 2.76 -1.70
CA SER A 62 -2.31 3.64 -0.71
C SER A 62 -2.75 5.09 -0.86
N GLY A 63 -2.82 5.61 -2.10
CA GLY A 63 -3.38 6.93 -2.39
C GLY A 63 -4.84 7.06 -1.96
N ILE A 64 -5.65 6.04 -2.31
CA ILE A 64 -7.05 5.92 -1.88
C ILE A 64 -7.16 5.96 -0.34
N SER A 65 -6.31 5.18 0.34
CA SER A 65 -6.32 5.07 1.81
C SER A 65 -5.96 6.40 2.49
N VAL A 66 -5.01 7.16 1.92
CA VAL A 66 -4.66 8.50 2.40
C VAL A 66 -5.81 9.48 2.21
N ALA A 67 -6.51 9.42 1.07
CA ALA A 67 -7.73 10.20 0.85
C ALA A 67 -8.79 9.93 1.93
N LEU A 68 -9.03 8.65 2.23
CA LEU A 68 -10.03 8.24 3.22
C LEU A 68 -9.67 8.68 4.64
N ALA A 69 -8.39 8.57 5.01
CA ALA A 69 -7.91 8.83 6.35
C ALA A 69 -7.75 10.33 6.67
N TYR A 70 -7.30 11.12 5.69
CA TYR A 70 -6.87 12.50 5.87
C TYR A 70 -7.63 13.52 5.01
N GLY A 71 -8.24 13.11 3.89
CA GLY A 71 -8.81 14.03 2.89
C GLY A 71 -9.86 14.99 3.44
N THR A 72 -10.81 14.52 4.26
CA THR A 72 -11.83 15.40 4.87
C THR A 72 -11.34 16.16 6.10
N LYS A 73 -10.25 15.69 6.72
CA LYS A 73 -9.66 16.26 7.95
C LYS A 73 -8.65 17.37 7.66
N PHE A 74 -8.20 17.49 6.40
CA PHE A 74 -7.20 18.46 5.98
C PHE A 74 -7.80 19.86 5.72
N ARG A 75 -8.51 20.40 6.71
CA ARG A 75 -9.15 21.73 6.69
C ARG A 75 -8.27 22.77 7.41
N PRO A 76 -8.44 24.08 7.15
CA PRO A 76 -7.78 25.14 7.94
C PRO A 76 -7.94 24.87 9.45
N GLY A 77 -6.86 24.99 10.22
CA GLY A 77 -6.80 24.63 11.64
C GLY A 77 -6.45 23.16 11.96
N GLY A 78 -6.75 22.20 11.06
CA GLY A 78 -6.45 20.77 11.25
C GLY A 78 -5.22 20.25 10.50
N ARG A 79 -4.62 21.08 9.63
CA ARG A 79 -3.56 20.68 8.70
C ARG A 79 -2.31 20.18 9.40
N LEU A 80 -1.81 20.92 10.39
CA LEU A 80 -0.58 20.56 11.09
C LEU A 80 -0.70 19.18 11.75
N LEU A 81 -1.79 18.93 12.47
CA LEU A 81 -2.03 17.64 13.10
C LEU A 81 -2.14 16.50 12.08
N ALA A 82 -2.80 16.73 10.95
CA ALA A 82 -2.88 15.74 9.87
C ALA A 82 -1.51 15.47 9.23
N THR A 83 -0.72 16.51 8.99
CA THR A 83 0.67 16.42 8.50
C THR A 83 1.54 15.61 9.45
N LEU A 84 1.54 15.93 10.75
CA LEU A 84 2.30 15.20 11.76
C LEU A 84 1.88 13.73 11.83
N LYS A 85 0.59 13.41 11.67
CA LYS A 85 0.12 12.01 11.61
C LYS A 85 0.62 11.27 10.36
N MET A 86 0.67 11.94 9.20
CA MET A 86 1.23 11.36 7.97
C MET A 86 2.73 11.14 8.09
N TRP A 87 3.47 12.11 8.63
CA TRP A 87 4.92 12.01 8.85
C TRP A 87 5.30 11.00 9.92
N ARG A 88 4.53 10.91 11.02
CA ARG A 88 4.70 9.82 11.99
C ARG A 88 4.57 8.47 11.30
N ARG A 89 3.60 8.30 10.39
CA ARG A 89 3.41 7.06 9.64
C ARG A 89 4.56 6.81 8.66
N ALA A 90 5.07 7.83 7.98
CA ALA A 90 6.27 7.73 7.16
C ALA A 90 7.49 7.29 7.98
N GLY A 91 7.68 7.83 9.20
CA GLY A 91 8.73 7.42 10.12
C GLY A 91 8.59 5.96 10.58
N VAL A 92 7.37 5.48 10.84
CA VAL A 92 7.14 4.06 11.15
C VAL A 92 7.54 3.17 9.97
N LEU A 93 7.23 3.56 8.74
CA LEU A 93 7.65 2.80 7.54
C LEU A 93 9.16 2.82 7.34
N TYR A 94 9.80 3.96 7.59
CA TYR A 94 11.26 4.08 7.55
C TYR A 94 11.90 3.11 8.55
N VAL A 95 11.51 3.17 9.82
CA VAL A 95 12.04 2.27 10.85
C VAL A 95 11.74 0.81 10.52
N ALA A 96 10.52 0.51 10.07
CA ALA A 96 10.16 -0.84 9.65
C ALA A 96 11.04 -1.35 8.51
N HIS A 97 11.36 -0.50 7.53
CA HIS A 97 12.27 -0.85 6.45
C HIS A 97 13.68 -1.14 6.97
N ILE A 98 14.24 -0.24 7.80
CA ILE A 98 15.59 -0.43 8.38
C ILE A 98 15.66 -1.75 9.16
N VAL A 99 14.70 -1.99 10.06
CA VAL A 99 14.66 -3.22 10.86
C VAL A 99 14.53 -4.46 9.97
N THR A 100 13.63 -4.43 8.98
CA THR A 100 13.44 -5.56 8.05
C THR A 100 14.72 -5.83 7.25
N THR A 101 15.36 -4.78 6.75
CA THR A 101 16.64 -4.88 6.02
C THR A 101 17.73 -5.51 6.89
N MET A 102 17.86 -5.09 8.16
CA MET A 102 18.81 -5.71 9.09
C MET A 102 18.50 -7.18 9.36
N VAL A 103 17.23 -7.53 9.58
CA VAL A 103 16.80 -8.92 9.83
C VAL A 103 17.08 -9.81 8.62
N VAL A 104 16.74 -9.36 7.41
CA VAL A 104 16.98 -10.11 6.17
C VAL A 104 18.47 -10.29 5.92
N MET A 105 19.26 -9.23 6.10
CA MET A 105 20.71 -9.29 5.97
C MET A 105 21.33 -10.26 6.99
N ALA A 106 20.91 -10.18 8.25
CA ALA A 106 21.35 -11.11 9.28
C ALA A 106 21.00 -12.57 8.95
N LEU A 107 19.79 -12.82 8.43
CA LEU A 107 19.35 -14.14 7.98
C LEU A 107 20.27 -14.71 6.90
N PHE A 108 20.50 -13.97 5.81
CA PHE A 108 21.34 -14.43 4.70
C PHE A 108 22.80 -14.63 5.12
N CYS A 109 23.35 -13.70 5.91
CA CYS A 109 24.70 -13.84 6.45
C CYS A 109 24.83 -15.03 7.42
N ALA A 110 23.87 -15.23 8.33
CA ALA A 110 23.88 -16.35 9.25
C ALA A 110 23.86 -17.68 8.51
N VAL A 111 23.00 -17.82 7.49
CA VAL A 111 22.94 -19.06 6.71
C VAL A 111 24.21 -19.24 5.89
N ALA A 112 24.76 -18.18 5.31
CA ALA A 112 26.02 -18.27 4.58
C ALA A 112 27.16 -18.81 5.46
N VAL A 113 27.23 -18.35 6.72
CA VAL A 113 28.24 -18.80 7.70
C VAL A 113 27.95 -20.22 8.20
N PHE A 114 26.76 -20.47 8.73
CA PHE A 114 26.45 -21.73 9.43
C PHE A 114 26.18 -22.89 8.48
N ALA A 115 25.54 -22.65 7.33
CA ALA A 115 25.29 -23.67 6.32
C ALA A 115 26.44 -23.80 5.30
N LYS A 116 27.52 -23.00 5.45
CA LYS A 116 28.67 -22.95 4.53
C LYS A 116 28.27 -22.67 3.08
N ARG A 117 27.40 -21.67 2.91
CA ARG A 117 26.79 -21.26 1.62
C ARG A 117 27.17 -19.81 1.28
N PRO A 118 28.45 -19.51 0.99
CA PRO A 118 28.93 -18.14 0.77
C PRO A 118 28.25 -17.42 -0.41
N GLU A 119 27.68 -18.17 -1.36
CA GLU A 119 26.92 -17.65 -2.48
C GLU A 119 25.68 -16.84 -2.07
N LEU A 120 25.10 -17.11 -0.90
CA LEU A 120 23.90 -16.40 -0.42
C LEU A 120 24.16 -14.90 -0.21
N VAL A 121 25.39 -14.53 0.12
CA VAL A 121 25.78 -13.13 0.33
C VAL A 121 25.82 -12.34 -0.98
N LYS A 122 25.79 -13.03 -2.13
CA LYS A 122 25.72 -12.40 -3.46
C LYS A 122 24.29 -12.12 -3.92
N LEU A 123 23.30 -12.65 -3.20
CA LEU A 123 21.89 -12.51 -3.56
C LEU A 123 21.32 -11.21 -3.00
N ILE A 124 20.17 -10.81 -3.56
CA ILE A 124 19.32 -9.72 -3.08
C ILE A 124 20.06 -8.40 -2.77
N ASN A 125 21.17 -8.14 -3.47
CA ASN A 125 22.00 -6.94 -3.31
C ASN A 125 22.71 -6.82 -1.94
N ILE A 126 23.11 -7.95 -1.33
CA ILE A 126 23.94 -7.96 -0.11
C ILE A 126 25.44 -7.81 -0.44
N GLU A 127 25.89 -8.26 -1.61
CA GLU A 127 27.32 -8.30 -1.97
C GLU A 127 28.07 -6.98 -1.73
N PRO A 128 27.50 -5.80 -2.08
CA PRO A 128 28.19 -4.53 -1.87
C PRO A 128 28.55 -4.28 -0.41
N LEU A 129 27.77 -4.80 0.54
CA LEU A 129 28.06 -4.67 1.97
C LEU A 129 29.38 -5.35 2.35
N MET A 130 29.72 -6.47 1.71
CA MET A 130 30.98 -7.17 1.97
C MET A 130 32.19 -6.43 1.39
N LYS A 131 31.97 -5.69 0.29
CA LYS A 131 33.03 -4.95 -0.41
C LYS A 131 33.28 -3.59 0.22
N ASN A 132 32.22 -2.84 0.55
CA ASN A 132 32.28 -1.46 1.01
C ASN A 132 31.30 -1.20 2.18
N PRO A 133 31.53 -1.80 3.37
CA PRO A 133 30.58 -1.72 4.48
C PRO A 133 30.20 -0.29 4.90
N PRO A 134 31.15 0.67 5.08
CA PRO A 134 30.81 2.01 5.53
C PRO A 134 29.86 2.73 4.57
N GLN A 135 30.14 2.67 3.27
CA GLN A 135 29.33 3.32 2.23
C GLN A 135 27.95 2.70 2.13
N VAL A 136 27.85 1.37 2.21
CA VAL A 136 26.56 0.68 2.16
C VAL A 136 25.73 0.95 3.41
N LEU A 137 26.33 1.03 4.61
CA LEU A 137 25.60 1.41 5.82
C LEU A 137 25.00 2.82 5.71
N VAL A 138 25.76 3.77 5.14
CA VAL A 138 25.23 5.10 4.81
C VAL A 138 24.10 4.99 3.79
N GLY A 139 24.27 4.18 2.74
CA GLY A 139 23.25 3.91 1.74
C GLY A 139 21.96 3.36 2.35
N ILE A 140 22.04 2.38 3.25
CA ILE A 140 20.86 1.77 3.89
C ILE A 140 20.10 2.82 4.73
N VAL A 141 20.81 3.59 5.57
CA VAL A 141 20.20 4.61 6.43
C VAL A 141 19.59 5.74 5.62
N THR A 142 20.22 6.12 4.49
CA THR A 142 19.69 7.15 3.58
C THR A 142 18.68 6.61 2.56
N LEU A 143 18.34 5.32 2.64
CA LEU A 143 17.50 4.57 1.69
C LEU A 143 18.07 4.51 0.25
N GLY A 144 19.32 4.92 0.05
CA GLY A 144 20.07 4.81 -1.20
C GLY A 144 20.39 3.36 -1.57
N HIS A 145 20.73 2.52 -0.58
CA HIS A 145 21.00 1.10 -0.79
C HIS A 145 19.83 0.26 -0.29
N GLN A 146 19.09 -0.33 -1.22
CA GLN A 146 17.92 -1.15 -0.91
C GLN A 146 18.18 -2.59 -1.30
N LEU A 147 17.87 -3.52 -0.40
CA LEU A 147 17.90 -4.95 -0.72
C LEU A 147 16.78 -5.26 -1.72
N GLY A 148 17.04 -6.26 -2.57
CA GLY A 148 16.01 -6.82 -3.44
C GLY A 148 14.79 -7.22 -2.63
N TYR A 149 13.60 -7.11 -3.23
CA TYR A 149 12.31 -7.44 -2.62
C TYR A 149 11.85 -6.49 -1.47
N ASN A 150 12.69 -5.57 -0.99
CA ASN A 150 12.37 -4.64 0.11
C ASN A 150 12.06 -3.19 -0.34
N ASN A 151 11.95 -2.94 -1.65
CA ASN A 151 11.94 -1.59 -2.24
C ASN A 151 10.60 -0.84 -2.10
N ILE A 152 9.49 -1.52 -1.81
CA ILE A 152 8.14 -0.90 -1.74
C ILE A 152 7.96 -0.03 -0.48
N LEU A 153 8.64 -0.35 0.63
CA LEU A 153 8.55 0.43 1.86
C LEU A 153 9.22 1.81 1.73
N PRO A 154 10.46 1.94 1.19
CA PRO A 154 11.09 3.24 0.93
C PRO A 154 10.23 4.17 0.08
N VAL A 155 9.72 3.69 -1.06
CA VAL A 155 8.86 4.51 -1.92
C VAL A 155 7.58 4.90 -1.18
N TYR A 156 6.98 4.00 -0.39
CA TYR A 156 5.78 4.35 0.36
C TYR A 156 6.03 5.40 1.46
N ALA A 157 7.17 5.30 2.15
CA ALA A 157 7.59 6.30 3.13
C ALA A 157 7.79 7.67 2.47
N ALA A 158 8.45 7.72 1.30
CA ALA A 158 8.63 8.95 0.54
C ALA A 158 7.29 9.55 0.07
N LEU A 159 6.38 8.72 -0.45
CA LEU A 159 5.03 9.16 -0.84
C LEU A 159 4.23 9.73 0.33
N LEU A 160 4.34 9.14 1.53
CA LEU A 160 3.68 9.67 2.73
C LEU A 160 4.34 10.93 3.29
N LEU A 161 5.65 11.08 3.09
CA LEU A 161 6.35 12.31 3.42
C LEU A 161 5.85 13.47 2.55
N MET A 162 5.63 13.22 1.26
CA MET A 162 5.07 14.19 0.28
C MET A 162 3.54 14.34 0.35
N ALA A 163 2.83 13.36 0.94
CA ALA A 163 1.36 13.32 0.99
C ALA A 163 0.68 14.59 1.53
N PRO A 164 1.20 15.33 2.53
CA PRO A 164 0.59 16.58 2.96
C PRO A 164 0.49 17.62 1.83
N ALA A 165 1.52 17.73 1.00
CA ALA A 165 1.50 18.62 -0.17
C ALA A 165 0.48 18.13 -1.19
N PHE A 166 0.47 16.83 -1.49
CA PHE A 166 -0.50 16.23 -2.40
C PHE A 166 -1.94 16.46 -1.94
N VAL A 167 -2.26 16.16 -0.68
CA VAL A 167 -3.60 16.37 -0.10
C VAL A 167 -3.99 17.85 -0.16
N LEU A 168 -3.05 18.77 0.11
CA LEU A 168 -3.29 20.21 -0.01
C LEU A 168 -3.69 20.58 -1.44
N PHE A 169 -2.83 20.30 -2.43
CA PHE A 169 -3.06 20.70 -3.82
C PHE A 169 -4.29 20.02 -4.43
N VAL A 170 -4.45 18.71 -4.22
CA VAL A 170 -5.60 17.93 -4.69
C VAL A 170 -6.91 18.44 -4.06
N SER A 171 -6.88 18.90 -2.82
CA SER A 171 -8.07 19.44 -2.17
C SER A 171 -8.58 20.73 -2.81
N TYR A 172 -7.69 21.55 -3.37
CA TYR A 172 -8.03 22.84 -3.99
C TYR A 172 -8.25 22.75 -5.49
N ARG A 173 -7.32 22.14 -6.21
CA ARG A 173 -7.28 22.10 -7.68
C ARG A 173 -6.91 20.67 -8.14
N PRO A 174 -7.83 19.69 -8.04
CA PRO A 174 -7.53 18.28 -8.31
C PRO A 174 -6.98 18.04 -9.72
N VAL A 175 -7.54 18.72 -10.74
CA VAL A 175 -7.08 18.58 -12.13
C VAL A 175 -5.67 19.15 -12.31
N ALA A 176 -5.40 20.35 -11.79
CA ALA A 176 -4.07 20.94 -11.87
C ALA A 176 -3.02 20.10 -11.12
N ALA A 177 -3.39 19.53 -9.97
CA ALA A 177 -2.54 18.61 -9.21
C ALA A 177 -2.21 17.34 -10.02
N LEU A 178 -3.19 16.75 -10.71
CA LEU A 178 -2.95 15.60 -11.60
C LEU A 178 -2.09 15.97 -12.81
N VAL A 179 -2.32 17.12 -13.44
CA VAL A 179 -1.49 17.58 -14.58
C VAL A 179 -0.05 17.81 -14.12
N ALA A 180 0.17 18.48 -12.99
CA ALA A 180 1.52 18.69 -12.45
C ALA A 180 2.19 17.36 -12.08
N SER A 181 1.45 16.45 -11.44
CA SER A 181 1.92 15.12 -11.04
C SER A 181 2.26 14.25 -12.26
N GLY A 182 1.44 14.26 -13.31
CA GLY A 182 1.67 13.54 -14.56
C GLY A 182 2.82 14.15 -15.37
N THR A 183 2.97 15.47 -15.35
CA THR A 183 4.12 16.16 -15.97
C THR A 183 5.41 15.77 -15.27
N LEU A 184 5.44 15.75 -13.93
CA LEU A 184 6.59 15.29 -13.17
C LEU A 184 6.94 13.82 -13.48
N TRP A 185 5.94 12.94 -13.56
CA TRP A 185 6.13 11.54 -13.95
C TRP A 185 6.75 11.42 -15.35
N LEU A 186 6.21 12.15 -16.33
CA LEU A 186 6.69 12.11 -17.72
C LEU A 186 8.11 12.67 -17.84
N VAL A 187 8.38 13.81 -17.19
CA VAL A 187 9.72 14.42 -17.15
C VAL A 187 10.71 13.46 -16.48
N ALA A 188 10.38 12.93 -15.30
CA ALA A 188 11.23 11.98 -14.61
C ALA A 188 11.54 10.74 -15.45
N GLY A 189 10.55 10.23 -16.20
CA GLY A 189 10.72 9.09 -17.09
C GLY A 189 11.50 9.37 -18.37
N ILE A 190 11.32 10.54 -19.00
CA ILE A 190 12.06 10.90 -20.23
C ILE A 190 13.54 11.16 -19.91
N TRP A 191 13.81 11.94 -18.86
CA TRP A 191 15.18 12.32 -18.49
C TRP A 191 15.80 11.41 -17.42
N GLN A 192 15.15 10.29 -17.10
CA GLN A 192 15.62 9.29 -16.15
C GLN A 192 16.02 9.90 -14.78
N ILE A 193 15.21 10.84 -14.28
CA ILE A 193 15.44 11.53 -13.01
C ILE A 193 14.86 10.71 -11.87
N ALA A 194 15.73 10.19 -11.00
CA ALA A 194 15.34 9.42 -9.83
C ALA A 194 16.40 9.57 -8.72
N PRO A 195 16.05 9.30 -7.45
CA PRO A 195 17.04 9.19 -6.38
C PRO A 195 18.08 8.10 -6.68
N PRO A 196 19.37 8.34 -6.37
CA PRO A 196 20.45 7.42 -6.71
C PRO A 196 20.44 6.15 -5.84
N ASN A 197 20.92 5.04 -6.41
CA ASN A 197 21.09 3.75 -5.71
C ASN A 197 22.42 3.68 -4.91
N TYR A 198 22.74 4.73 -4.15
CA TYR A 198 24.06 4.85 -3.51
C TYR A 198 24.35 3.70 -2.51
N PRO A 199 25.55 3.08 -2.53
CA PRO A 199 26.75 3.46 -3.31
C PRO A 199 26.87 2.82 -4.69
N GLU A 200 25.95 1.94 -5.05
CA GLU A 200 25.92 1.30 -6.37
C GLU A 200 25.47 2.29 -7.46
N PRO A 201 25.83 2.05 -8.73
CA PRO A 201 25.30 2.84 -9.83
C PRO A 201 23.79 2.62 -10.01
N GLY A 202 23.15 3.57 -10.69
CA GLY A 202 21.72 3.51 -11.03
C GLY A 202 20.82 4.24 -10.03
N PHE A 203 19.56 3.82 -10.00
CA PHE A 203 18.49 4.53 -9.31
C PHE A 203 17.74 3.63 -8.33
N TRP A 204 16.97 4.26 -7.45
CA TRP A 204 15.96 3.54 -6.67
C TRP A 204 15.07 2.72 -7.59
N PHE A 205 14.93 1.42 -7.29
CA PHE A 205 14.11 0.50 -8.08
C PHE A 205 12.65 0.94 -8.26
N LEU A 206 12.11 1.69 -7.29
CA LEU A 206 10.79 2.32 -7.40
C LEU A 206 10.98 3.84 -7.23
N ASN A 207 10.96 4.57 -8.34
CA ASN A 207 11.23 6.00 -8.33
C ASN A 207 10.04 6.79 -7.75
N PRO A 208 10.18 7.44 -6.58
CA PRO A 208 9.07 8.20 -5.97
C PRO A 208 8.55 9.35 -6.84
N LEU A 209 9.37 9.92 -7.74
CA LEU A 209 8.95 10.99 -8.66
C LEU A 209 7.98 10.49 -9.74
N SER A 210 8.11 9.22 -10.10
CA SER A 210 7.24 8.56 -11.07
C SER A 210 6.00 7.96 -10.40
N TRP A 211 6.22 7.19 -9.34
CA TRP A 211 5.18 6.45 -8.63
C TRP A 211 4.19 7.34 -7.87
N GLN A 212 4.57 8.60 -7.56
CA GLN A 212 3.64 9.57 -7.00
C GLN A 212 2.45 9.88 -7.90
N PHE A 213 2.56 9.69 -9.22
CA PHE A 213 1.45 9.93 -10.12
C PHE A 213 0.30 8.93 -9.91
N LEU A 214 0.61 7.63 -9.87
CA LEU A 214 -0.38 6.60 -9.56
C LEU A 214 -0.99 6.78 -8.16
N PHE A 215 -0.17 7.15 -7.18
CA PHE A 215 -0.65 7.49 -5.85
C PHE A 215 -1.63 8.67 -5.88
N ASN A 216 -1.32 9.73 -6.63
CA ASN A 216 -2.18 10.91 -6.77
C ASN A 216 -3.47 10.62 -7.54
N ILE A 217 -3.45 9.72 -8.54
CA ILE A 217 -4.67 9.24 -9.20
C ILE A 217 -5.62 8.61 -8.16
N GLY A 218 -5.11 7.69 -7.34
CA GLY A 218 -5.90 7.08 -6.27
C GLY A 218 -6.42 8.09 -5.23
N LEU A 219 -5.58 9.05 -4.85
CA LEU A 219 -5.93 10.13 -3.93
C LEU A 219 -7.07 11.00 -4.47
N VAL A 220 -6.96 11.46 -5.73
CA VAL A 220 -7.94 12.32 -6.39
C VAL A 220 -9.25 11.58 -6.63
N ALA A 221 -9.18 10.35 -7.14
CA ALA A 221 -10.37 9.54 -7.42
C ALA A 221 -11.21 9.34 -6.15
N MET A 222 -10.57 8.95 -5.04
CA MET A 222 -11.28 8.74 -3.79
C MET A 222 -11.78 10.05 -3.16
N LEU A 223 -11.02 11.15 -3.25
CA LEU A 223 -11.51 12.44 -2.76
C LEU A 223 -12.70 12.95 -3.57
N HIS A 224 -12.72 12.74 -4.88
CA HIS A 224 -13.85 13.04 -5.76
C HIS A 224 -15.10 12.25 -5.34
N VAL A 225 -14.97 10.93 -5.14
CA VAL A 225 -16.07 10.08 -4.65
C VAL A 225 -16.57 10.53 -3.27
N ARG A 226 -15.66 10.87 -2.35
CA ARG A 226 -16.00 11.36 -1.01
C ARG A 226 -16.70 12.72 -1.01
N ARG A 227 -16.60 13.49 -2.10
CA ARG A 227 -17.30 14.76 -2.31
C ARG A 227 -18.67 14.58 -2.98
N GLY A 228 -19.12 13.34 -3.17
CA GLY A 228 -20.39 13.02 -3.83
C GLY A 228 -20.27 12.85 -5.35
N GLY A 229 -19.05 12.92 -5.89
CA GLY A 229 -18.80 12.59 -7.29
C GLY A 229 -18.93 11.09 -7.56
N VAL A 230 -19.15 10.74 -8.81
CA VAL A 230 -19.25 9.34 -9.26
C VAL A 230 -18.24 9.14 -10.39
N ILE A 231 -17.52 8.02 -10.37
CA ILE A 231 -16.64 7.67 -11.48
C ILE A 231 -17.53 7.28 -12.67
N PRO A 232 -17.49 8.02 -13.79
CA PRO A 232 -18.39 7.78 -14.90
C PRO A 232 -18.11 6.41 -15.55
N VAL A 233 -19.16 5.60 -15.68
CA VAL A 233 -19.10 4.31 -16.36
C VAL A 233 -19.56 4.48 -17.80
N ASN A 234 -18.65 4.28 -18.76
CA ASN A 234 -18.93 4.36 -20.19
C ASN A 234 -18.67 2.99 -20.82
N ARG A 235 -19.65 2.43 -21.55
CA ARG A 235 -19.54 1.12 -22.21
C ARG A 235 -18.32 1.00 -23.14
N TRP A 236 -17.95 2.08 -23.83
CA TRP A 236 -16.80 2.11 -24.72
C TRP A 236 -15.49 2.06 -23.94
N LEU A 237 -15.43 2.78 -22.81
CA LEU A 237 -14.26 2.76 -21.94
C LEU A 237 -14.12 1.41 -21.22
N VAL A 238 -15.24 0.79 -20.83
CA VAL A 238 -15.24 -0.59 -20.30
C VAL A 238 -14.73 -1.57 -21.35
N GLY A 239 -15.23 -1.48 -22.60
CA GLY A 239 -14.75 -2.29 -23.71
C GLY A 239 -13.25 -2.10 -24.00
N ALA A 240 -12.79 -0.84 -24.02
CA ALA A 240 -11.38 -0.52 -24.22
C ALA A 240 -10.49 -1.02 -23.07
N ALA A 241 -10.92 -0.85 -21.82
CA ALA A 241 -10.19 -1.36 -20.66
C ALA A 241 -10.12 -2.89 -20.66
N ALA A 242 -11.23 -3.57 -20.97
CA ALA A 242 -11.28 -5.03 -21.09
C ALA A 242 -10.37 -5.52 -22.23
N ALA A 243 -10.45 -4.90 -23.40
CA ALA A 243 -9.59 -5.22 -24.53
C ALA A 243 -8.11 -5.02 -24.18
N TYR A 244 -7.76 -3.94 -23.49
CA TYR A 244 -6.38 -3.67 -23.08
C TYR A 244 -5.85 -4.69 -22.06
N VAL A 245 -6.66 -5.08 -21.08
CA VAL A 245 -6.30 -6.12 -20.10
C VAL A 245 -6.12 -7.48 -20.79
N LEU A 246 -7.03 -7.85 -21.71
CA LEU A 246 -6.90 -9.10 -22.48
C LEU A 246 -5.69 -9.08 -23.42
N ALA A 247 -5.41 -7.95 -24.06
CA ALA A 247 -4.22 -7.77 -24.89
C ALA A 247 -2.95 -7.91 -24.06
N ALA A 248 -2.90 -7.32 -22.86
CA ALA A 248 -1.77 -7.45 -21.95
C ALA A 248 -1.57 -8.91 -21.52
N LEU A 249 -2.66 -9.64 -21.21
CA LEU A 249 -2.60 -11.06 -20.87
C LEU A 249 -1.99 -11.90 -22.00
N VAL A 250 -2.48 -11.73 -23.23
CA VAL A 250 -1.94 -12.44 -24.40
C VAL A 250 -0.49 -12.04 -24.64
N TRP A 251 -0.16 -10.76 -24.51
CA TRP A 251 1.19 -10.25 -24.73
C TRP A 251 2.20 -10.87 -23.76
N VAL A 252 1.86 -10.95 -22.47
CA VAL A 252 2.78 -11.48 -21.44
C VAL A 252 3.17 -12.93 -21.72
N HIS A 253 2.31 -13.71 -22.38
CA HIS A 253 2.59 -15.10 -22.79
C HIS A 253 3.05 -15.27 -24.24
N SER A 254 3.26 -14.17 -24.96
CA SER A 254 3.71 -14.19 -26.36
C SER A 254 5.24 -14.06 -26.47
N PRO A 255 5.86 -14.49 -27.59
CA PRO A 255 7.28 -14.30 -27.85
C PRO A 255 7.65 -12.85 -28.21
N LEU A 256 6.77 -11.88 -27.96
CA LEU A 256 6.97 -10.45 -28.29
C LEU A 256 7.90 -9.74 -27.32
N TRP A 257 8.35 -10.42 -26.26
CA TRP A 257 9.39 -9.94 -25.35
C TRP A 257 10.75 -9.94 -26.06
N GLY A 258 11.35 -8.76 -26.23
CA GLY A 258 12.65 -8.63 -26.91
C GLY A 258 12.94 -7.24 -27.47
N GLN A 259 11.91 -6.40 -27.62
CA GLN A 259 12.06 -4.99 -27.98
C GLN A 259 11.90 -4.11 -26.73
N ILE A 260 12.88 -3.25 -26.46
CA ILE A 260 12.88 -2.35 -25.29
C ILE A 260 11.77 -1.29 -25.43
N THR A 261 11.66 -0.70 -26.62
CA THR A 261 10.55 0.18 -26.98
C THR A 261 10.13 -0.09 -28.41
N TRP A 262 8.83 0.01 -28.65
CA TRP A 262 8.29 0.01 -30.00
C TRP A 262 8.28 1.46 -30.50
N PHE A 263 8.65 1.68 -31.76
CA PHE A 263 8.63 2.99 -32.43
C PHE A 263 9.65 4.04 -31.93
N ASN A 264 10.78 3.62 -31.31
CA ASN A 264 11.81 4.53 -30.78
C ASN A 264 11.28 5.58 -29.79
N LEU A 265 10.14 5.31 -29.14
CA LEU A 265 9.61 6.16 -28.09
C LEU A 265 10.50 6.07 -26.84
N PRO A 266 10.49 7.09 -25.96
CA PRO A 266 11.12 7.00 -24.64
C PRO A 266 10.61 5.77 -23.87
N VAL A 267 11.48 5.15 -23.06
CA VAL A 267 11.17 3.91 -22.31
C VAL A 267 9.94 4.07 -21.41
N VAL A 268 9.74 5.25 -20.83
CA VAL A 268 8.54 5.54 -20.02
C VAL A 268 7.24 5.49 -20.83
N ILE A 269 7.27 5.69 -22.15
CA ILE A 269 6.07 5.67 -23.01
C ILE A 269 5.91 4.31 -23.71
N GLY A 270 6.98 3.83 -24.36
CA GLY A 270 6.93 2.66 -25.25
C GLY A 270 7.45 1.36 -24.64
N GLY A 271 8.00 1.39 -23.42
CA GLY A 271 8.58 0.24 -22.76
C GLY A 271 7.76 -0.28 -21.58
N PHE A 272 8.30 -1.27 -20.87
CA PHE A 272 7.67 -1.93 -19.71
C PHE A 272 8.48 -1.72 -18.42
N ASP A 273 9.21 -0.60 -18.33
CA ASP A 273 10.03 -0.31 -17.16
C ASP A 273 9.18 -0.09 -15.89
N LYS A 274 9.64 -0.70 -14.80
CA LYS A 274 9.01 -0.60 -13.47
C LYS A 274 9.54 0.58 -12.67
N THR A 275 10.80 0.96 -12.90
CA THR A 275 11.47 2.04 -12.17
C THR A 275 10.72 3.37 -12.30
N PHE A 276 10.41 3.75 -13.53
CA PHE A 276 9.74 4.98 -13.93
C PHE A 276 8.23 4.80 -14.16
N LEU A 277 7.67 3.64 -13.77
CA LEU A 277 6.26 3.33 -13.96
C LEU A 277 5.81 3.64 -15.40
N SER A 278 6.34 2.87 -16.35
CA SER A 278 6.05 3.05 -17.76
C SER A 278 4.55 3.05 -18.07
N LEU A 279 4.17 3.80 -19.11
CA LEU A 279 2.80 4.04 -19.53
C LEU A 279 2.02 2.74 -19.76
N PRO A 280 2.56 1.68 -20.40
CA PRO A 280 1.80 0.44 -20.59
C PRO A 280 1.37 -0.19 -19.27
N ARG A 281 2.26 -0.13 -18.25
CA ARG A 281 1.98 -0.65 -16.91
C ARG A 281 1.02 0.24 -16.15
N LEU A 282 1.17 1.56 -16.25
CA LEU A 282 0.25 2.53 -15.67
C LEU A 282 -1.17 2.36 -16.23
N LEU A 283 -1.31 2.28 -17.56
CA LEU A 283 -2.60 2.05 -18.21
C LEU A 283 -3.20 0.70 -17.81
N HIS A 284 -2.36 -0.32 -17.60
CA HIS A 284 -2.82 -1.65 -17.23
C HIS A 284 -3.46 -1.66 -15.84
N ILE A 285 -2.78 -1.13 -14.82
CA ILE A 285 -3.36 -1.06 -13.48
C ILE A 285 -4.62 -0.19 -13.43
N LEU A 286 -4.65 0.90 -14.20
CA LEU A 286 -5.82 1.77 -14.27
C LEU A 286 -7.00 1.09 -14.97
N ALA A 287 -6.75 0.33 -16.04
CA ALA A 287 -7.77 -0.46 -16.73
C ALA A 287 -8.35 -1.54 -15.82
N VAL A 288 -7.51 -2.33 -15.13
CA VAL A 288 -7.94 -3.34 -14.15
C VAL A 288 -8.78 -2.68 -13.05
N SER A 289 -8.30 -1.57 -12.48
CA SER A 289 -9.01 -0.85 -11.42
C SER A 289 -10.34 -0.27 -11.89
N TYR A 290 -10.37 0.25 -13.12
CA TYR A 290 -11.61 0.75 -13.73
C TYR A 290 -12.63 -0.36 -13.91
N LEU A 291 -12.24 -1.53 -14.41
CA LEU A 291 -13.12 -2.69 -14.55
C LEU A 291 -13.69 -3.16 -13.21
N VAL A 292 -12.87 -3.20 -12.15
CA VAL A 292 -13.32 -3.54 -10.79
C VAL A 292 -14.37 -2.56 -10.28
N VAL A 293 -14.25 -1.27 -10.58
CA VAL A 293 -15.22 -0.24 -10.18
C VAL A 293 -16.46 -0.25 -11.07
N ALA A 294 -16.28 -0.40 -12.38
CA ALA A 294 -17.34 -0.27 -13.38
C ALA A 294 -18.27 -1.49 -13.44
N LEU A 295 -17.78 -2.68 -13.07
CA LEU A 295 -18.55 -3.92 -13.11
C LEU A 295 -19.02 -4.31 -11.70
N PRO A 296 -20.32 -4.16 -11.37
CA PRO A 296 -20.84 -4.47 -10.03
C PRO A 296 -20.56 -5.91 -9.59
N ALA A 297 -20.59 -6.86 -10.53
CA ALA A 297 -20.24 -8.25 -10.27
C ALA A 297 -18.80 -8.37 -9.72
N LEU A 298 -17.81 -7.73 -10.36
CA LEU A 298 -16.44 -7.72 -9.87
C LEU A 298 -16.30 -6.97 -8.54
N SER A 299 -16.92 -5.80 -8.42
CA SER A 299 -16.88 -5.06 -7.15
C SER A 299 -17.49 -5.84 -5.99
N SER A 300 -18.53 -6.65 -6.24
CA SER A 300 -19.22 -7.41 -5.20
C SER A 300 -18.37 -8.58 -4.66
N LEU A 301 -17.49 -9.16 -5.48
CA LEU A 301 -16.56 -10.22 -5.06
C LEU A 301 -15.64 -9.77 -3.92
N PHE A 302 -15.25 -8.50 -3.91
CA PHE A 302 -14.38 -7.93 -2.88
C PHE A 302 -15.15 -7.40 -1.67
N ARG A 303 -16.49 -7.34 -1.74
CA ARG A 303 -17.32 -6.81 -0.65
C ARG A 303 -17.67 -7.93 0.32
N THR A 304 -16.85 -8.09 1.35
CA THR A 304 -17.03 -9.10 2.40
C THR A 304 -17.44 -8.48 3.73
N SER A 305 -17.86 -9.31 4.69
CA SER A 305 -18.03 -8.89 6.09
C SER A 305 -16.73 -8.31 6.66
N PRO A 306 -16.78 -7.33 7.58
CA PRO A 306 -15.61 -6.83 8.32
C PRO A 306 -14.81 -7.92 9.06
N ASP A 307 -15.46 -9.03 9.40
CA ASP A 307 -14.86 -10.19 10.10
C ASP A 307 -14.30 -11.24 9.14
N HIS A 308 -14.41 -11.02 7.82
CA HIS A 308 -13.85 -11.93 6.82
C HIS A 308 -12.30 -11.97 6.94
N PRO A 309 -11.65 -13.14 6.82
CA PRO A 309 -10.19 -13.27 6.98
C PRO A 309 -9.39 -12.28 6.14
N LEU A 310 -9.76 -12.11 4.87
CA LEU A 310 -9.10 -11.14 3.98
C LEU A 310 -9.31 -9.68 4.42
N ALA A 311 -10.48 -9.32 4.95
CA ALA A 311 -10.73 -7.98 5.44
C ALA A 311 -9.87 -7.69 6.69
N ILE A 312 -9.72 -8.67 7.59
CA ILE A 312 -8.87 -8.58 8.78
C ILE A 312 -7.40 -8.45 8.39
N LEU A 313 -6.90 -9.32 7.49
CA LEU A 313 -5.53 -9.25 6.99
C LEU A 313 -5.23 -7.90 6.35
N GLY A 314 -6.12 -7.41 5.48
CA GLY A 314 -6.00 -6.12 4.81
C GLY A 314 -6.01 -4.93 5.76
N LYS A 315 -6.80 -5.00 6.84
CA LYS A 315 -6.85 -4.00 7.91
C LYS A 315 -5.51 -3.87 8.64
N ARG A 316 -4.75 -4.97 8.76
CA ARG A 316 -3.43 -5.06 9.43
C ARG A 316 -2.26 -5.09 8.45
N SER A 317 -2.41 -4.42 7.30
CA SER A 317 -1.47 -4.51 6.19
C SER A 317 0.01 -4.28 6.49
N LEU A 318 0.38 -3.28 7.30
CA LEU A 318 1.80 -3.00 7.54
C LEU A 318 2.50 -4.13 8.33
N PRO A 319 2.02 -4.55 9.52
CA PRO A 319 2.59 -5.71 10.20
C PRO A 319 2.61 -6.98 9.34
N VAL A 320 1.53 -7.25 8.60
CA VAL A 320 1.45 -8.42 7.71
C VAL A 320 2.46 -8.33 6.57
N PHE A 321 2.65 -7.15 5.98
CA PHE A 321 3.66 -6.93 4.95
C PHE A 321 5.07 -7.21 5.47
N ILE A 322 5.42 -6.67 6.66
CA ILE A 322 6.75 -6.85 7.26
C ILE A 322 7.00 -8.33 7.55
N ALA A 323 6.06 -8.99 8.21
CA ALA A 323 6.16 -10.41 8.53
C ALA A 323 6.22 -11.26 7.26
N GLY A 324 5.33 -11.01 6.29
CA GLY A 324 5.32 -11.70 5.00
C GLY A 324 6.64 -11.55 4.25
N THR A 325 7.25 -10.36 4.27
CA THR A 325 8.57 -10.12 3.65
C THR A 325 9.65 -10.95 4.32
N VAL A 326 9.74 -10.96 5.66
CA VAL A 326 10.72 -11.78 6.38
C VAL A 326 10.50 -13.27 6.14
N ILE A 327 9.25 -13.74 6.21
CA ILE A 327 8.88 -15.14 5.94
C ILE A 327 9.25 -15.51 4.50
N ALA A 328 9.02 -14.63 3.52
CA ALA A 328 9.39 -14.87 2.13
C ALA A 328 10.91 -15.01 1.99
N MET A 329 11.70 -14.17 2.66
CA MET A 329 13.16 -14.28 2.64
C MET A 329 13.65 -15.59 3.29
N VAL A 330 13.03 -16.04 4.37
CA VAL A 330 13.29 -17.38 4.95
C VAL A 330 12.95 -18.47 3.94
N ALA A 331 11.80 -18.36 3.27
CA ALA A 331 11.38 -19.30 2.25
C ALA A 331 12.35 -19.35 1.07
N GLN A 332 12.87 -18.21 0.60
CA GLN A 332 13.90 -18.16 -0.44
C GLN A 332 15.15 -18.95 -0.02
N VAL A 333 15.66 -18.71 1.19
CA VAL A 333 16.83 -19.42 1.71
C VAL A 333 16.55 -20.93 1.80
N MET A 334 15.38 -21.31 2.31
CA MET A 334 14.96 -22.72 2.40
C MET A 334 14.87 -23.40 1.03
N LYS A 335 14.43 -22.67 0.00
CA LYS A 335 14.40 -23.11 -1.41
C LYS A 335 15.81 -23.29 -1.99
N LEU A 336 16.74 -22.40 -1.64
CA LEU A 336 18.11 -22.49 -2.13
C LEU A 336 18.87 -23.68 -1.53
N ILE A 337 18.59 -24.01 -0.27
CA ILE A 337 19.16 -25.18 0.40
C ILE A 337 18.51 -26.47 -0.09
N ASN A 338 17.19 -26.48 -0.20
CA ASN A 338 16.42 -27.59 -0.72
C ASN A 338 15.56 -27.09 -1.90
N PRO A 339 16.03 -27.28 -3.15
CA PRO A 339 15.29 -26.88 -4.35
C PRO A 339 13.87 -27.46 -4.39
N GLY A 340 13.64 -28.56 -3.68
CA GLY A 340 12.33 -29.13 -3.42
C GLY A 340 11.59 -29.58 -4.68
N GLY A 341 10.38 -30.06 -4.47
CA GLY A 341 9.39 -30.31 -5.52
C GLY A 341 8.08 -29.62 -5.16
N PHE A 342 7.05 -29.78 -6.00
CA PHE A 342 5.75 -29.12 -5.82
C PHE A 342 5.17 -29.23 -4.40
N VAL A 343 5.32 -30.38 -3.73
CA VAL A 343 4.84 -30.59 -2.36
C VAL A 343 5.56 -29.69 -1.35
N TYR A 344 6.88 -29.57 -1.46
CA TYR A 344 7.67 -28.71 -0.57
C TYR A 344 7.32 -27.24 -0.77
N ASP A 345 7.21 -26.80 -2.02
CA ASP A 345 6.78 -25.44 -2.38
C ASP A 345 5.38 -25.15 -1.82
N SER A 346 4.46 -26.12 -1.93
CA SER A 346 3.10 -26.01 -1.40
C SER A 346 3.09 -25.85 0.11
N LEU A 347 3.88 -26.66 0.83
CA LEU A 347 4.00 -26.57 2.28
C LEU A 347 4.61 -25.23 2.71
N LEU A 348 5.66 -24.78 2.03
CA LEU A 348 6.36 -23.54 2.34
C LEU A 348 5.46 -22.31 2.16
N ILE A 349 4.78 -22.23 1.01
CA ILE A 349 3.87 -21.12 0.70
C ILE A 349 2.63 -21.16 1.59
N SER A 350 2.00 -22.32 1.77
CA SER A 350 0.81 -22.43 2.63
C SER A 350 1.11 -22.13 4.10
N ALA A 351 2.24 -22.58 4.63
CA ALA A 351 2.69 -22.22 5.98
C ALA A 351 2.93 -20.72 6.11
N GLY A 352 3.58 -20.09 5.12
CA GLY A 352 3.81 -18.65 5.12
C GLY A 352 2.53 -17.82 5.05
N ILE A 353 1.54 -18.27 4.28
CA ILE A 353 0.20 -17.66 4.24
C ILE A 353 -0.51 -17.84 5.59
N ALA A 354 -0.49 -19.06 6.15
CA ALA A 354 -1.10 -19.35 7.44
C ALA A 354 -0.51 -18.49 8.58
N MET A 355 0.81 -18.32 8.62
CA MET A 355 1.48 -17.45 9.59
C MET A 355 1.07 -15.98 9.44
N GLN A 356 0.89 -15.48 8.22
CA GLN A 356 0.41 -14.11 7.98
C GLN A 356 -1.04 -13.92 8.46
N PHE A 357 -1.92 -14.89 8.20
CA PHE A 357 -3.27 -14.87 8.76
C PHE A 357 -3.27 -14.95 10.28
N ALA A 358 -2.48 -15.85 10.87
CA ALA A 358 -2.35 -15.99 12.31
C ALA A 358 -1.93 -14.66 12.97
N LEU A 359 -0.93 -13.97 12.40
CA LEU A 359 -0.52 -12.64 12.86
C LEU A 359 -1.65 -11.62 12.74
N ALA A 360 -2.36 -11.60 11.61
CA ALA A 360 -3.47 -10.68 11.39
C ALA A 360 -4.60 -10.87 12.42
N PHE A 361 -5.00 -12.13 12.68
CA PHE A 361 -6.00 -12.47 13.68
C PHE A 361 -5.54 -12.15 15.10
N TYR A 362 -4.27 -12.44 15.43
CA TYR A 362 -3.69 -12.09 16.72
C TYR A 362 -3.73 -10.57 16.97
N LEU A 363 -3.36 -9.75 15.99
CA LEU A 363 -3.41 -8.29 16.11
C LEU A 363 -4.84 -7.74 16.16
N GLU A 364 -5.78 -8.40 15.49
CA GLU A 364 -7.20 -8.04 15.58
C GLU A 364 -7.72 -8.30 16.99
N TRP A 365 -7.48 -9.50 17.53
CA TRP A 365 -7.81 -9.87 18.89
C TRP A 365 -7.15 -8.97 19.95
N LEU A 366 -5.86 -8.64 19.79
CA LEU A 366 -5.18 -7.71 20.70
C LEU A 366 -5.86 -6.33 20.73
N SER A 367 -6.37 -5.87 19.59
CA SER A 367 -7.04 -4.59 19.49
C SER A 367 -8.44 -4.56 20.11
N THR A 368 -9.14 -5.71 20.15
CA THR A 368 -10.44 -5.80 20.86
C THR A 368 -10.23 -5.70 22.37
N ILE A 369 -9.17 -6.33 22.90
CA ILE A 369 -8.79 -6.22 24.32
C ILE A 369 -8.44 -4.77 24.68
N GLY A 370 -7.57 -4.13 23.90
CA GLY A 370 -7.16 -2.73 24.12
C GLY A 370 -8.31 -1.72 23.94
N GLY A 371 -9.23 -2.00 23.02
CA GLY A 371 -10.45 -1.22 22.79
C GLY A 371 -11.42 -1.28 23.97
N SER A 372 -11.64 -2.47 24.54
CA SER A 372 -12.43 -2.64 25.76
C SER A 372 -11.82 -1.93 26.97
N ALA A 373 -10.49 -1.89 27.09
CA ALA A 373 -9.82 -1.15 28.15
C ALA A 373 -10.02 0.37 28.03
N LYS A 374 -9.92 0.92 26.81
CA LYS A 374 -10.12 2.35 26.53
C LYS A 374 -11.58 2.79 26.67
N ALA A 375 -12.53 1.94 26.29
CA ALA A 375 -13.96 2.16 26.52
C ALA A 375 -14.30 2.16 28.02
N ARG A 376 -13.71 1.25 28.80
CA ARG A 376 -13.84 1.24 30.27
C ARG A 376 -13.22 2.45 30.96
N THR A 377 -12.17 3.05 30.40
CA THR A 377 -11.59 4.29 30.95
C THR A 377 -12.44 5.51 30.61
N ALA A 378 -12.96 5.61 29.39
CA ALA A 378 -13.85 6.71 28.99
C ALA A 378 -15.20 6.70 29.72
N GLN A 379 -15.67 5.53 30.17
CA GLN A 379 -16.87 5.39 31.00
C GLN A 379 -16.62 5.69 32.50
N LYS A 380 -15.35 5.86 32.91
CA LYS A 380 -14.94 6.16 34.28
C LYS A 380 -14.73 7.65 34.57
N ASP A 381 -14.88 8.53 33.58
CA ASP A 381 -14.98 9.97 33.83
C ASP A 381 -16.31 10.24 34.54
N PRO A 382 -16.33 10.77 35.77
CA PRO A 382 -17.55 10.94 36.53
C PRO A 382 -18.46 11.97 35.85
N ALA A 383 -19.75 11.62 35.78
CA ALA A 383 -20.82 12.49 35.34
C ALA A 383 -20.71 13.90 35.98
N PRO A 384 -21.08 14.98 35.27
CA PRO A 384 -21.06 16.30 35.85
C PRO A 384 -21.95 16.30 37.10
N VAL A 385 -21.32 16.64 38.24
CA VAL A 385 -22.00 16.84 39.52
C VAL A 385 -23.14 17.82 39.29
N ARG A 386 -24.38 17.32 39.30
CA ARG A 386 -25.56 18.18 39.39
C ARG A 386 -25.46 18.90 40.73
N ALA A 387 -25.29 20.22 40.68
CA ALA A 387 -25.42 21.07 41.86
C ALA A 387 -26.81 20.83 42.50
N PRO A 388 -26.92 20.75 43.84
CA PRO A 388 -28.21 20.55 44.48
C PRO A 388 -29.05 21.82 44.33
N LEU A 389 -30.19 21.68 43.66
CA LEU A 389 -31.30 22.63 43.72
C LEU A 389 -31.90 22.58 45.13
N GLY A 390 -31.70 23.65 45.90
CA GLY A 390 -32.38 23.91 47.18
C GLY A 390 -33.28 25.13 47.09
N LEU A 391 -34.60 24.86 47.03
CA LEU A 391 -35.78 25.61 47.50
C LEU A 391 -35.52 26.99 48.16
N SER A 392 -36.26 28.08 47.87
CA SER A 392 -37.68 28.26 48.24
C SER A 392 -38.24 29.59 47.70
N ALA A 393 -39.56 29.64 47.56
CA ALA A 393 -40.36 30.72 47.01
C ALA A 393 -40.63 31.92 47.96
N MET A 394 -41.22 32.98 47.38
CA MET A 394 -42.07 34.03 47.96
C MET A 394 -41.44 35.09 48.89
N ALA A 395 -41.31 36.32 48.36
CA ALA A 395 -41.92 37.54 48.91
C ALA A 395 -41.53 38.77 48.05
N ARG A 396 -42.46 39.29 47.25
CA ARG A 396 -42.44 40.71 46.86
C ARG A 396 -43.68 41.36 47.46
N ALA A 397 -43.45 42.13 48.52
CA ALA A 397 -44.34 43.16 49.01
C ALA A 397 -43.60 44.50 48.84
N ASN A 398 -44.30 45.47 48.25
CA ASN A 398 -44.12 46.94 48.30
C ASN A 398 -42.71 47.54 48.23
N ARG A 399 -42.41 48.23 47.13
CA ARG A 399 -42.53 49.69 47.00
C ARG A 399 -42.33 50.14 45.56
#